data_AF-A0A967I5S7-F1
#
_entry.id   AF-A0A967I5S7-F1
#
_cell.length_a   1.000
_cell.length_b   1.000
_cell.length_c   1.000
_cell.angle_alpha   90.00
_cell.angle_beta   90.00
_cell.angle_gamma   90.00
#
_symmetry.space_group_name_H-M   'P 1'
#
loop_
_entity.id
_entity.type
_entity.pdbx_description
1 polymer ?
#
loop_
_entity_poly.entity_id
_entity_poly.type
_entity_poly.pdbx_seq_one_letter_code
_entity_poly.pdbx_strand_id
1 'polypeptide(L)'
;MDEVCTMTTISEESAREQVAILLDFYDIDPEYLPSDQANIVNTCIRKLTKSIMTGRLEIAKNDNNRPEVTQLTNSGEEINYGVLSGKHREETSKVEKENNHYGKIYAMLGSMSGLGRSAISQLEGPDLTTAEALGLLFLQA
;
A
#
# COMPACT_ATOMS: atom_id res chain seq x y z
N MET A 1 -28.49 20.92 12.25
CA MET A 1 -27.45 20.35 13.13
C MET A 1 -26.46 19.72 12.18
N ASP A 2 -25.46 20.50 11.78
CA ASP A 2 -24.38 20.01 10.93
C ASP A 2 -23.44 19.20 11.82
N GLU A 3 -23.44 17.89 11.60
CA GLU A 3 -22.47 16.98 12.18
C GLU A 3 -21.12 17.31 11.55
N VAL A 4 -20.32 18.10 12.26
CA VAL A 4 -18.91 18.30 11.91
C VAL A 4 -18.24 16.95 12.07
N CYS A 5 -18.07 16.26 10.95
CA CYS A 5 -17.28 15.03 10.86
C CYS A 5 -15.84 15.40 11.26
N THR A 6 -15.52 15.26 12.53
CA THR A 6 -14.18 15.45 13.06
C THR A 6 -13.33 14.34 12.50
N MET A 7 -12.63 14.61 11.40
CA MET A 7 -11.53 13.76 10.93
C MET A 7 -10.59 13.58 12.11
N THR A 8 -10.63 12.40 12.71
CA THR A 8 -9.81 12.10 13.88
C THR A 8 -8.43 11.81 13.33
N THR A 9 -7.57 12.82 13.28
CA THR A 9 -6.17 12.65 12.85
C THR A 9 -5.50 11.70 13.83
N ILE A 10 -5.23 10.46 13.40
CA ILE A 10 -4.45 9.50 14.18
C ILE A 10 -3.00 9.99 14.31
N SER A 11 -2.36 9.68 15.45
CA SER A 11 -0.98 10.12 15.72
C SER A 11 -0.01 9.48 14.73
N GLU A 12 1.14 10.14 14.49
CA GLU A 12 2.20 9.57 13.65
C GLU A 12 2.68 8.22 14.19
N GLU A 13 2.77 8.08 15.52
CA GLU A 13 3.12 6.83 16.19
C GLU A 13 2.12 5.70 15.87
N SER A 14 0.82 5.94 16.07
CA SER A 14 -0.23 4.95 15.74
C SER A 14 -0.22 4.60 14.25
N ALA A 15 0.01 5.59 13.39
CA ALA A 15 0.10 5.38 11.96
C ALA A 15 1.35 4.57 11.56
N ARG A 16 2.47 4.72 12.27
CA ARG A 16 3.67 3.89 12.08
C ARG A 16 3.45 2.45 12.55
N GLU A 17 2.75 2.26 13.66
CA GLU A 17 2.37 0.91 14.15
C GLU A 17 1.52 0.17 13.12
N GLN A 18 0.59 0.87 12.46
CA GLN A 18 -0.18 0.29 11.35
C GLN A 18 0.71 -0.12 10.16
N VAL A 19 1.69 0.70 9.76
CA VAL A 19 2.64 0.30 8.70
C VAL A 19 3.49 -0.89 9.14
N ALA A 20 3.88 -0.96 10.41
CA ALA A 20 4.67 -2.06 10.95
C ALA A 20 3.96 -3.42 10.80
N ILE A 21 2.62 -3.46 10.83
CA ILE A 21 1.84 -4.68 10.55
C ILE A 21 2.23 -5.28 9.18
N LEU A 22 2.41 -4.46 8.15
CA LEU A 22 2.84 -4.94 6.82
C LEU A 22 4.29 -5.38 6.82
N LEU A 23 5.18 -4.59 7.41
CA LEU A 23 6.61 -4.88 7.45
C LEU A 23 6.87 -6.22 8.16
N ASP A 24 6.26 -6.41 9.33
CA ASP A 24 6.39 -7.63 10.13
C ASP A 24 5.80 -8.84 9.39
N PHE A 25 4.64 -8.69 8.75
CA PHE A 25 3.98 -9.80 8.08
C PHE A 25 4.74 -10.29 6.84
N TYR A 26 5.41 -9.38 6.13
CA TYR A 26 6.19 -9.68 4.92
C TYR A 26 7.69 -9.81 5.17
N ASP A 27 8.13 -9.79 6.43
CA ASP A 27 9.55 -9.89 6.82
C ASP A 27 10.43 -8.82 6.13
N ILE A 28 9.91 -7.60 6.02
CA ILE A 28 10.60 -6.46 5.41
C ILE A 28 11.27 -5.64 6.51
N ASP A 29 12.57 -5.80 6.65
CA ASP A 29 13.38 -4.99 7.55
C ASP A 29 14.34 -4.07 6.77
N PRO A 30 14.10 -2.73 6.77
CA PRO A 30 14.94 -1.77 6.07
C PRO A 30 16.42 -1.80 6.47
N GLU A 31 16.76 -2.27 7.68
CA GLU A 31 18.15 -2.31 8.17
C GLU A 31 18.99 -3.38 7.48
N TYR A 32 18.35 -4.44 6.98
CA TYR A 32 19.02 -5.55 6.27
C TYR A 32 19.00 -5.37 4.75
N LEU A 33 18.40 -4.30 4.24
CA LEU A 33 18.36 -4.01 2.81
C LEU A 33 19.59 -3.21 2.35
N PRO A 34 19.99 -3.35 1.07
CA PRO A 34 20.92 -2.43 0.43
C PRO A 34 20.47 -0.97 0.57
N SER A 35 21.42 -0.03 0.65
CA SER A 35 21.12 1.36 1.02
C SER A 35 20.12 2.07 0.10
N ASP A 36 20.15 1.77 -1.20
CA ASP A 36 19.19 2.27 -2.18
C ASP A 36 17.78 1.74 -1.92
N GLN A 37 17.64 0.44 -1.65
CA GLN A 37 16.36 -0.19 -1.33
C GLN A 37 15.83 0.28 0.03
N ALA A 38 16.69 0.34 1.06
CA ALA A 38 16.35 0.86 2.38
C ALA A 38 15.80 2.30 2.30
N ASN A 39 16.42 3.16 1.48
CA ASN A 39 15.95 4.53 1.27
C ASN A 39 14.56 4.58 0.60
N ILE A 40 14.29 3.68 -0.35
CA ILE A 40 12.99 3.55 -1.00
C ILE A 40 11.94 3.08 0.02
N VAL A 41 12.23 2.04 0.80
CA VAL A 41 11.33 1.51 1.83
C VAL A 41 11.03 2.57 2.88
N ASN A 42 12.05 3.26 3.41
CA ASN A 42 11.86 4.35 4.37
C ASN A 42 11.00 5.50 3.81
N THR A 43 11.16 5.80 2.51
CA THR A 43 10.31 6.77 1.83
C THR A 43 8.86 6.28 1.72
N CYS A 44 8.64 5.00 1.44
CA CYS A 44 7.32 4.39 1.40
C CYS A 44 6.67 4.40 2.78
N ILE A 45 7.39 3.99 3.84
CA ILE A 45 6.91 4.04 5.23
C ILE A 45 6.40 5.45 5.56
N ARG A 46 7.21 6.49 5.31
CA ARG A 46 6.79 7.89 5.56
C ARG A 46 5.53 8.29 4.77
N LYS A 47 5.41 7.88 3.51
CA LYS A 47 4.23 8.17 2.68
C LYS A 47 2.98 7.46 3.22
N LEU A 48 3.09 6.17 3.54
CA LEU A 48 1.99 5.36 4.07
C LEU A 48 1.54 5.88 5.44
N THR A 49 2.47 6.18 6.35
CA THR A 49 2.17 6.84 7.64
C THR A 49 1.36 8.11 7.42
N LYS A 50 1.76 8.98 6.48
CA LYS A 50 1.01 10.22 6.18
C LYS A 50 -0.39 9.91 5.62
N SER A 51 -0.52 8.93 4.74
CA SER A 51 -1.82 8.51 4.19
C SER A 51 -2.76 8.02 5.30
N ILE A 52 -2.24 7.22 6.23
CA ILE A 52 -2.94 6.72 7.40
C ILE A 52 -3.39 7.87 8.31
N MET A 53 -2.49 8.77 8.69
CA MET A 53 -2.82 9.97 9.47
C MET A 53 -3.94 10.81 8.87
N THR A 54 -4.09 10.79 7.55
CA THR A 54 -5.12 11.55 6.82
C THR A 54 -6.38 10.75 6.49
N GLY A 55 -6.52 9.53 7.01
CA GLY A 55 -7.68 8.67 6.77
C GLY A 55 -7.81 8.11 5.35
N ARG A 56 -6.74 8.17 4.55
CA ARG A 56 -6.74 7.63 3.17
C ARG A 56 -6.34 6.16 3.10
N LEU A 57 -5.73 5.65 4.15
CA LEU A 57 -5.24 4.30 4.23
C LEU A 57 -5.49 3.77 5.63
N GLU A 58 -5.94 2.54 5.72
CA GLU A 58 -6.06 1.79 6.95
C GLU A 58 -5.32 0.47 6.77
N ILE A 59 -4.53 0.10 7.77
CA ILE A 59 -3.89 -1.21 7.86
C ILE A 59 -4.23 -1.80 9.21
N ALA A 60 -4.95 -2.91 9.19
CA ALA A 60 -5.34 -3.64 10.38
C ALA A 60 -4.94 -5.11 10.27
N LYS A 61 -4.99 -5.83 11.40
CA LYS A 61 -4.90 -7.28 11.43
C LYS A 61 -6.31 -7.85 11.51
N ASN A 62 -6.63 -8.81 10.66
CA ASN A 62 -7.87 -9.56 10.78
C ASN A 62 -7.80 -10.69 11.81
N ASP A 63 -8.88 -11.44 11.96
CA ASP A 63 -9.00 -12.55 12.91
C ASP A 63 -7.92 -13.64 12.74
N ASN A 64 -7.30 -13.72 11.57
CA ASN A 64 -6.23 -14.67 11.27
C ASN A 64 -4.82 -14.04 11.41
N ASN A 65 -4.71 -12.87 12.04
CA ASN A 65 -3.49 -12.11 12.19
C ASN A 65 -2.81 -11.77 10.84
N ARG A 66 -3.61 -11.65 9.78
CA ARG A 66 -3.16 -11.24 8.44
C ARG A 66 -3.48 -9.76 8.22
N PRO A 67 -2.64 -9.02 7.46
CA PRO A 67 -2.91 -7.64 7.14
C PRO A 67 -4.16 -7.53 6.25
N GLU A 68 -5.05 -6.63 6.63
CA GLU A 68 -6.10 -6.06 5.79
C GLU A 68 -5.74 -4.62 5.50
N VAL A 69 -5.69 -4.29 4.21
CA VAL A 69 -5.27 -2.97 3.73
C VAL A 69 -6.41 -2.37 2.93
N THR A 70 -6.92 -1.24 3.40
CA THR A 70 -8.02 -0.52 2.76
C THR A 70 -7.57 0.90 2.45
N GLN A 71 -7.63 1.28 1.19
CA GLN A 71 -7.40 2.65 0.75
C GLN A 71 -8.73 3.32 0.43
N LEU A 72 -9.00 4.47 1.05
CA LEU A 72 -10.12 5.34 0.73
C LEU A 72 -9.66 6.40 -0.28
N THR A 73 -10.21 6.36 -1.50
CA THR A 73 -9.89 7.33 -2.55
C THR A 73 -10.54 8.68 -2.30
N ASN A 74 -10.09 9.73 -3.00
CA ASN A 74 -10.74 11.04 -2.92
C ASN A 74 -12.16 11.04 -3.52
N SER A 75 -12.53 10.04 -4.34
CA SER A 75 -13.90 9.83 -4.82
C SER A 75 -14.82 9.20 -3.75
N GLY A 76 -14.27 8.76 -2.61
CA GLY A 76 -14.99 8.05 -1.56
C GLY A 76 -15.15 6.55 -1.83
N GLU A 77 -14.38 6.00 -2.78
CA GLU A 77 -14.37 4.57 -3.09
C GLU A 77 -13.31 3.86 -2.25
N GLU A 78 -13.60 2.65 -1.81
CA GLU A 78 -12.66 1.81 -1.07
C GLU A 78 -11.97 0.82 -1.99
N ILE A 79 -10.65 0.79 -1.94
CA ILE A 79 -9.81 -0.21 -2.58
C ILE A 79 -9.24 -1.11 -1.49
N ASN A 80 -9.73 -2.35 -1.45
CA ASN A 80 -9.25 -3.37 -0.53
C ASN A 80 -8.16 -4.19 -1.21
N TYR A 81 -6.96 -4.23 -0.62
CA TYR A 81 -5.86 -5.04 -1.12
C TYR A 81 -5.75 -6.32 -0.29
N GLY A 82 -5.99 -7.47 -0.92
CA GLY A 82 -5.81 -8.77 -0.28
C GLY A 82 -4.35 -9.09 0.05
N VAL A 83 -4.13 -10.22 0.72
CA VAL A 83 -2.78 -10.68 1.09
C VAL A 83 -1.97 -11.09 -0.15
N LEU A 84 -0.72 -10.63 -0.21
CA LEU A 84 0.20 -10.97 -1.29
C LEU A 84 0.45 -12.49 -1.32
N SER A 85 0.46 -13.07 -2.52
CA SER A 85 0.57 -14.49 -2.76
C SER A 85 1.26 -14.75 -4.10
N GLY A 86 1.64 -16.00 -4.38
CA GLY A 86 2.29 -16.38 -5.64
C GLY A 86 1.54 -15.95 -6.89
N LYS A 87 0.19 -16.00 -6.86
CA LYS A 87 -0.66 -15.53 -7.97
C LYS A 87 -0.40 -14.07 -8.33
N HIS A 88 -0.21 -13.21 -7.35
CA HIS A 88 0.02 -11.78 -7.60
C HIS A 88 1.42 -11.54 -8.16
N ARG A 89 2.41 -12.33 -7.74
CA ARG A 89 3.76 -12.33 -8.33
C ARG A 89 3.74 -12.78 -9.79
N GLU A 90 2.98 -13.82 -10.12
CA GLU A 90 2.80 -14.25 -11.51
C GLU A 90 2.23 -13.13 -12.39
N GLU A 91 1.28 -12.33 -11.90
CA GLU A 91 0.78 -11.18 -12.65
C GLU A 91 1.86 -10.12 -12.90
N THR A 92 2.79 -9.92 -11.97
CA THR A 92 3.93 -9.00 -12.20
C THR A 92 4.90 -9.52 -13.25
N SER A 93 5.12 -10.84 -13.30
CA SER A 93 6.03 -11.48 -14.28
C SER A 93 5.52 -11.41 -15.71
N LYS A 94 4.20 -11.22 -15.91
CA LYS A 94 3.60 -10.99 -17.23
C LYS A 94 3.89 -9.60 -17.80
N VAL A 95 4.45 -8.69 -17.01
CA VAL A 95 4.83 -7.36 -17.48
C VAL A 95 6.16 -7.47 -18.25
N GLU A 96 6.05 -7.56 -19.58
CA GLU A 96 7.14 -7.87 -20.53
C GLU A 96 8.36 -6.94 -20.47
N LYS A 97 8.22 -5.72 -19.93
CA LYS A 97 9.34 -4.77 -19.81
C LYS A 97 9.99 -4.93 -18.43
N GLU A 98 11.22 -5.45 -18.41
CA GLU A 98 12.01 -5.69 -17.20
C GLU A 98 12.07 -4.47 -16.27
N ASN A 99 12.21 -3.27 -16.84
CA ASN A 99 12.35 -2.00 -16.11
C ASN A 99 11.03 -1.25 -15.87
N ASN A 100 9.89 -1.85 -16.15
CA ASN A 100 8.59 -1.20 -15.94
C ASN A 100 8.09 -1.42 -14.51
N HIS A 101 8.76 -0.78 -13.53
CA HIS A 101 8.41 -0.87 -12.12
C HIS A 101 6.95 -0.48 -11.85
N TYR A 102 6.48 0.63 -12.43
CA TYR A 102 5.08 1.05 -12.30
C TYR A 102 4.11 0.04 -12.91
N GLY A 103 4.44 -0.53 -14.07
CA GLY A 103 3.64 -1.60 -14.66
C GLY A 103 3.52 -2.83 -13.76
N LYS A 104 4.61 -3.21 -13.07
CA LYS A 104 4.63 -4.31 -12.10
C LYS A 104 3.80 -3.98 -10.85
N ILE A 105 3.94 -2.77 -10.30
CA ILE A 105 3.13 -2.25 -9.19
C ILE A 105 1.64 -2.35 -9.54
N TYR A 106 1.22 -1.80 -10.67
CA TYR A 106 -0.20 -1.76 -11.05
C TYR A 106 -0.75 -3.15 -11.36
N ALA A 107 0.05 -4.04 -11.94
CA ALA A 107 -0.34 -5.44 -12.13
C ALA A 107 -0.55 -6.15 -10.79
N MET A 108 0.37 -5.98 -9.84
CA MET A 108 0.31 -6.57 -8.51
C MET A 108 -0.91 -6.07 -7.73
N LEU A 109 -1.05 -4.74 -7.59
CA LEU A 109 -2.14 -4.12 -6.84
C LEU A 109 -3.49 -4.37 -7.49
N GLY A 110 -3.57 -4.37 -8.83
CA GLY A 110 -4.78 -4.71 -9.57
C GLY A 110 -5.20 -6.17 -9.35
N SER A 111 -4.23 -7.08 -9.20
CA SER A 111 -4.48 -8.48 -8.87
C SER A 111 -4.89 -8.68 -7.41
N MET A 112 -4.28 -7.96 -6.48
CA MET A 112 -4.59 -8.00 -5.04
C MET A 112 -5.96 -7.39 -4.72
N SER A 113 -6.37 -6.34 -5.45
CA SER A 113 -7.67 -5.68 -5.27
C SER A 113 -8.80 -6.28 -6.09
N GLY A 114 -8.49 -7.09 -7.11
CA GLY A 114 -9.47 -7.59 -8.07
C GLY A 114 -9.99 -6.55 -9.08
N LEU A 115 -9.53 -5.29 -9.00
CA LEU A 115 -9.92 -4.21 -9.93
C LEU A 115 -9.19 -4.28 -11.28
N GLY A 116 -8.08 -5.02 -11.33
CA GLY A 116 -7.22 -5.11 -12.50
C GLY A 116 -6.29 -3.92 -12.66
N ARG A 117 -5.28 -4.10 -13.52
CA ARG A 117 -4.18 -3.15 -13.70
C ARG A 117 -4.64 -1.76 -14.16
N SER A 118 -5.62 -1.70 -15.06
CA SER A 118 -6.08 -0.46 -15.67
C SER A 118 -6.70 0.49 -14.64
N ALA A 119 -7.52 -0.03 -13.72
CA ALA A 119 -8.13 0.76 -12.67
C ALA A 119 -7.08 1.41 -11.75
N ILE A 120 -6.06 0.64 -11.33
CA ILE A 120 -4.96 1.18 -10.51
C ILE A 120 -4.16 2.25 -11.28
N SER A 121 -3.92 2.04 -12.57
CA SER A 121 -3.17 3.00 -13.39
C SER A 121 -3.90 4.31 -13.69
N GLN A 122 -5.21 4.37 -13.40
CA GLN A 122 -6.05 5.55 -13.56
C GLN A 122 -6.19 6.37 -12.28
N LEU A 123 -5.64 5.90 -11.15
CA LEU A 123 -5.56 6.71 -9.94
C LEU A 123 -4.70 7.96 -10.20
N GLU A 124 -5.03 9.04 -9.52
CA GLU A 124 -4.32 10.32 -9.66
C GLU A 124 -3.95 10.91 -8.29
N GLY A 125 -2.97 11.81 -8.30
CA GLY A 125 -2.64 12.63 -7.13
C GLY A 125 -2.31 11.82 -5.87
N PRO A 126 -2.92 12.15 -4.72
CA PRO A 126 -2.71 11.42 -3.47
C PRO A 126 -3.08 9.93 -3.55
N ASP A 127 -4.12 9.57 -4.31
CA ASP A 127 -4.60 8.19 -4.39
C ASP A 127 -3.58 7.31 -5.11
N LEU A 128 -3.02 7.82 -6.21
CA LEU A 128 -1.92 7.16 -6.91
C LEU A 128 -0.68 7.06 -6.02
N THR A 129 -0.33 8.14 -5.32
CA THR A 129 0.85 8.17 -4.45
C THR A 129 0.77 7.12 -3.34
N THR A 130 -0.42 6.93 -2.75
CA THR A 130 -0.68 5.91 -1.73
C THR A 130 -0.56 4.50 -2.33
N ALA A 131 -1.21 4.26 -3.47
CA ALA A 131 -1.17 2.96 -4.15
C ALA A 131 0.28 2.60 -4.54
N GLU A 132 1.02 3.51 -5.15
CA GLU A 132 2.42 3.28 -5.53
C GLU A 132 3.33 3.01 -4.33
N ALA A 133 3.13 3.69 -3.21
CA ALA A 133 3.88 3.42 -1.99
C ALA A 133 3.61 2.01 -1.44
N LEU A 134 2.35 1.55 -1.47
CA LEU A 134 2.01 0.17 -1.12
C LEU A 134 2.66 -0.83 -2.07
N GLY A 135 2.53 -0.61 -3.37
CA GLY A 135 3.08 -1.53 -4.36
C GLY A 135 4.60 -1.60 -4.33
N LEU A 136 5.31 -0.49 -4.09
CA LEU A 136 6.76 -0.52 -3.91
C LEU A 136 7.18 -1.34 -2.68
N LEU A 137 6.42 -1.24 -1.59
CA LEU A 137 6.67 -2.02 -0.37
C LEU A 137 6.42 -3.51 -0.63
N PHE A 138 5.31 -3.88 -1.27
CA PHE A 138 5.02 -5.26 -1.65
C PHE A 138 6.03 -5.85 -2.65
N LEU A 139 6.70 -5.04 -3.46
CA LEU A 139 7.77 -5.54 -4.33
C LEU A 139 9.01 -6.00 -3.54
N GLN A 140 9.19 -5.54 -2.29
CA GLN A 140 10.28 -5.97 -1.40
C GLN A 140 9.97 -7.25 -0.61
N ALA A 141 8.70 -7.65 -0.55
CA ALA A 141 8.24 -8.88 0.10
C ALA A 141 8.61 -10.14 -0.69
#